data_AF-A0AAE0DMH2-F1
#
_entry.id   AF-A0AAE0DMH2-F1
#
_cell.length_a   1.000
_cell.length_b   1.000
_cell.length_c   1.000
_cell.angle_alpha   90.00
_cell.angle_beta   90.00
_cell.angle_gamma   90.00
#
_symmetry.space_group_name_H-M   'P 1'
#
loop_
_entity.id
_entity.type
_entity.pdbx_description
1 polymer ?
#
loop_
_entity_poly.entity_id
_entity_poly.type
_entity_poly.pdbx_seq_one_letter_code
_entity_poly.pdbx_strand_id
1 'polypeptide(L)'
;MVFAHYMIQFQLPNLDYTNDINLAKSAGIDAFAVDYGGAPSALLYFADYLNRFYEAAEKLDFKLFLCINTTTIIDAAMVVNLTNFYFGSSAQMQYSAGDIFLSSFETGPPPWNLSHFPSRVHPASSVAGENVTDTAYAAQRDADGKPWMAGIAPWFFKRMSTDENWFHAQDSGIWVDRWMNLLKLKPNHVEIVTWNDIGESTYIGPADSTPASILTEATTTDCYGNLDHTAFLKMTSFFVQAFKAGQTIVTVDPSEEEVFFVYRLQPVNVMGSNSWPLLKMPRIFKTTFTLSPSWRVKQQST
;
A
#
# COMPACT_ATOMS: atom_id res chain seq x y z
N MET A 1 1.38 5.76 13.45
CA MET A 1 1.81 6.44 12.20
C MET A 1 1.23 5.72 11.00
N VAL A 2 1.03 6.40 9.88
CA VAL A 2 0.52 5.80 8.64
C VAL A 2 1.57 5.91 7.56
N PHE A 3 1.83 4.82 6.87
CA PHE A 3 2.80 4.71 5.79
C PHE A 3 2.11 4.30 4.50
N ALA A 4 2.76 4.54 3.37
CA ALA A 4 2.38 3.92 2.10
C ALA A 4 3.59 3.19 1.50
N HIS A 5 3.33 2.00 0.98
CA HIS A 5 4.32 1.16 0.33
C HIS A 5 4.63 1.71 -1.06
N TYR A 6 5.90 1.95 -1.37
CA TYR A 6 6.32 2.61 -2.60
C TYR A 6 7.23 1.69 -3.41
N MET A 7 6.76 1.28 -4.59
CA MET A 7 7.50 0.45 -5.52
C MET A 7 8.50 1.31 -6.28
N ILE A 8 9.77 1.30 -5.87
CA ILE A 8 10.83 2.06 -6.57
C ILE A 8 11.10 1.51 -7.98
N GLN A 9 10.74 0.25 -8.21
CA GLN A 9 10.93 -0.45 -9.47
C GLN A 9 10.02 0.10 -10.58
N PHE A 10 8.90 0.73 -10.21
CA PHE A 10 7.88 1.18 -11.15
C PHE A 10 8.01 2.65 -11.54
N GLN A 11 9.26 3.12 -11.65
CA GLN A 11 9.58 4.54 -11.70
C GLN A 11 10.21 5.02 -13.01
N LEU A 12 9.80 6.20 -13.46
CA LEU A 12 10.42 6.86 -14.60
C LEU A 12 11.84 7.30 -14.22
N PRO A 13 12.83 7.17 -15.12
CA PRO A 13 14.21 7.57 -14.81
C PRO A 13 14.36 9.01 -14.35
N ASN A 14 13.42 9.91 -14.64
CA ASN A 14 13.43 11.32 -14.21
C ASN A 14 12.22 11.68 -13.35
N LEU A 15 11.60 10.74 -12.62
CA LEU A 15 10.47 11.09 -11.77
C LEU A 15 10.91 12.11 -10.71
N ASP A 16 10.12 13.18 -10.60
CA ASP A 16 10.16 14.10 -9.48
C ASP A 16 9.23 13.60 -8.37
N TYR A 17 9.81 13.15 -7.25
CA TYR A 17 9.07 12.66 -6.08
C TYR A 17 8.32 13.76 -5.32
N THR A 18 8.49 15.03 -5.68
CA THR A 18 7.89 16.18 -4.98
C THR A 18 6.36 16.10 -4.97
N ASN A 19 5.74 15.73 -6.10
CA ASN A 19 4.29 15.63 -6.17
C ASN A 19 3.76 14.51 -5.25
N ASP A 20 4.39 13.34 -5.32
CA ASP A 20 4.02 12.18 -4.49
C ASP A 20 4.14 12.48 -3.00
N ILE A 21 5.25 13.09 -2.59
CA ILE A 21 5.47 13.49 -1.20
C ILE A 21 4.42 14.49 -0.75
N ASN A 22 4.12 15.52 -1.55
CA ASN A 22 3.12 16.53 -1.19
C ASN A 22 1.72 15.92 -1.07
N LEU A 23 1.35 15.03 -1.99
CA LEU A 23 0.07 14.32 -1.95
C LEU A 23 -0.02 13.40 -0.72
N ALA A 24 1.04 12.64 -0.42
CA ALA A 24 1.10 11.80 0.77
C ALA A 24 0.94 12.63 2.06
N LYS A 25 1.68 13.74 2.16
CA LYS A 25 1.54 14.70 3.27
C LYS A 25 0.11 15.23 3.40
N SER A 26 -0.52 15.60 2.28
CA SER A 26 -1.90 16.11 2.26
C SER A 26 -2.92 15.07 2.72
N ALA A 27 -2.65 13.78 2.49
CA ALA A 27 -3.48 12.67 2.97
C ALA A 27 -3.14 12.23 4.41
N GLY A 28 -2.16 12.87 5.05
CA GLY A 28 -1.75 12.59 6.43
C GLY A 28 -0.81 11.39 6.58
N ILE A 29 -0.28 10.85 5.48
CA ILE A 29 0.73 9.79 5.46
C ILE A 29 2.05 10.37 5.99
N ASP A 30 2.70 9.64 6.90
CA ASP A 30 3.88 10.07 7.64
C ASP A 30 5.19 9.71 6.94
N ALA A 31 5.21 8.59 6.19
CA ALA A 31 6.39 8.12 5.48
C ALA A 31 6.06 7.20 4.29
N PHE A 32 7.01 7.04 3.37
CA PHE A 32 6.98 5.93 2.41
C PHE A 32 7.84 4.75 2.88
N ALA A 33 7.30 3.54 2.77
CA ALA A 33 8.03 2.29 2.88
C ALA A 33 8.56 1.93 1.48
N VAL A 34 9.81 2.25 1.18
CA VAL A 34 10.37 2.14 -0.17
C VAL A 34 10.84 0.72 -0.43
N ASP A 35 10.13 0.00 -1.30
CA ASP A 35 10.53 -1.33 -1.76
C ASP A 35 11.89 -1.25 -2.46
N TYR A 36 12.84 -2.06 -2.00
CA TYR A 36 14.17 -2.12 -2.55
C TYR A 36 14.58 -3.58 -2.78
N GLY A 37 14.56 -3.99 -4.04
CA GLY A 37 15.01 -5.29 -4.54
C GLY A 37 14.47 -5.53 -5.96
N GLY A 38 14.38 -6.78 -6.40
CA GLY A 38 13.97 -7.13 -7.78
C GLY A 38 15.08 -7.80 -8.58
N ALA A 39 15.22 -7.52 -9.88
CA ALA A 39 16.30 -8.11 -10.67
C ALA A 39 17.67 -7.58 -10.20
N PRO A 40 18.71 -8.43 -9.98
CA PRO A 40 20.02 -7.96 -9.52
C PRO A 40 20.66 -6.89 -10.41
N SER A 41 20.45 -6.98 -11.73
CA SER A 41 20.91 -5.99 -12.71
C SER A 41 20.21 -4.63 -12.57
N ALA A 42 19.03 -4.58 -11.94
CA ALA A 42 18.25 -3.37 -11.73
C ALA A 42 18.68 -2.59 -10.47
N LEU A 43 19.33 -3.26 -9.51
CA LEU A 43 19.72 -2.66 -8.21
C LEU A 43 20.61 -1.42 -8.37
N LEU A 44 21.47 -1.38 -9.39
CA LEU A 44 22.32 -0.21 -9.64
C LEU A 44 21.49 1.03 -10.04
N TYR A 45 20.42 0.85 -10.82
CA TYR A 45 19.52 1.94 -11.19
C TYR A 45 18.68 2.39 -10.00
N PHE A 46 18.21 1.43 -9.18
CA PHE A 46 17.41 1.74 -7.99
C PHE A 46 18.20 2.51 -6.93
N ALA A 47 19.52 2.35 -6.85
CA ALA A 47 20.36 3.15 -5.95
C ALA A 47 20.30 4.66 -6.29
N ASP A 48 20.37 5.02 -7.57
CA ASP A 48 20.22 6.42 -8.01
C ASP A 48 18.80 6.95 -7.73
N TYR A 49 17.79 6.10 -7.96
CA TYR A 49 16.39 6.46 -7.72
C TYR A 49 16.14 6.73 -6.24
N LEU A 50 16.74 5.91 -5.38
CA LEU A 50 16.62 6.00 -3.93
C LEU A 50 17.33 7.26 -3.40
N ASN A 51 18.54 7.55 -3.88
CA ASN A 51 19.26 8.78 -3.52
C ASN A 51 18.41 10.04 -3.80
N ARG A 52 17.84 10.14 -5.00
CA ARG A 52 17.00 11.28 -5.39
C ARG A 52 15.70 11.35 -4.57
N PHE A 53 15.16 10.20 -4.17
CA PHE A 53 13.99 10.15 -3.30
C PHE A 53 14.33 10.69 -1.90
N TYR A 54 15.45 10.26 -1.31
CA TYR A 54 15.93 10.80 -0.04
C TYR A 54 16.17 12.31 -0.14
N GLU A 55 16.86 12.80 -1.18
CA GLU A 55 17.07 14.24 -1.37
C GLU A 55 15.75 15.03 -1.47
N ALA A 56 14.74 14.51 -2.16
CA ALA A 56 13.43 15.14 -2.25
C ALA A 56 12.71 15.14 -0.89
N ALA A 57 12.76 14.02 -0.17
CA ALA A 57 12.16 13.87 1.15
C ALA A 57 12.81 14.77 2.20
N GLU A 58 14.13 14.97 2.14
CA GLU A 58 14.85 15.91 3.01
C GLU A 58 14.40 17.36 2.75
N LYS A 59 14.33 17.76 1.48
CA LYS A 59 13.89 19.11 1.09
C LYS A 59 12.45 19.41 1.52
N LEU A 60 11.60 18.39 1.57
CA LEU A 60 10.19 18.52 1.88
C LEU A 60 9.83 18.18 3.33
N ASP A 61 10.82 17.87 4.18
CA ASP A 61 10.62 17.32 5.52
C ASP A 61 9.56 16.21 5.53
N PHE A 62 9.89 15.14 4.81
CA PHE A 62 9.11 13.92 4.72
C PHE A 62 10.00 12.73 5.06
N LYS A 63 9.41 11.64 5.56
CA LYS A 63 10.19 10.47 6.00
C LYS A 63 10.09 9.33 5.00
N LEU A 64 11.17 8.57 4.90
CA LEU A 64 11.29 7.33 4.15
C LEU A 64 11.85 6.25 5.08
N PHE A 65 11.50 5.00 4.83
CA PHE A 65 12.26 3.86 5.34
C PHE A 65 12.33 2.76 4.29
N LEU A 66 13.34 1.91 4.42
CA LEU A 66 13.56 0.83 3.46
C LEU A 66 12.63 -0.35 3.77
N CYS A 67 11.98 -0.86 2.73
CA CYS A 67 11.34 -2.16 2.72
C CYS A 67 12.24 -3.09 1.88
N ILE A 68 12.98 -3.97 2.54
CA ILE A 68 13.96 -4.84 1.88
C ILE A 68 13.26 -6.05 1.28
N ASN A 69 13.34 -6.20 -0.03
CA ASN A 69 12.84 -7.41 -0.69
C ASN A 69 13.87 -8.55 -0.55
N THR A 70 13.57 -9.48 0.34
CA THR A 70 14.47 -10.57 0.72
C THR A 70 14.51 -11.71 -0.28
N THR A 71 13.69 -11.66 -1.34
CA THR A 71 13.82 -12.59 -2.47
C THR A 71 15.08 -12.33 -3.31
N THR A 72 15.54 -11.07 -3.31
CA THR A 72 16.75 -10.64 -4.04
C THR A 72 17.90 -10.35 -3.09
N ILE A 73 17.63 -9.61 -2.00
CA ILE A 73 18.68 -9.15 -1.10
C ILE A 73 18.83 -10.18 0.01
N ILE A 74 19.76 -11.11 -0.20
CA ILE A 74 20.06 -12.21 0.72
C ILE A 74 21.33 -12.08 1.55
N ASP A 75 22.00 -10.94 1.49
CA ASP A 75 23.19 -10.67 2.28
C ASP A 75 22.89 -9.64 3.37
N ALA A 76 22.99 -10.06 4.64
CA ALA A 76 22.82 -9.17 5.78
C ALA A 76 23.81 -7.99 5.74
N ALA A 77 25.02 -8.17 5.22
CA ALA A 77 25.99 -7.09 5.09
C ALA A 77 25.52 -6.03 4.09
N MET A 78 24.86 -6.44 3.00
CA MET A 78 24.25 -5.51 2.04
C MET A 78 23.13 -4.69 2.70
N VAL A 79 22.28 -5.33 3.51
CA VAL A 79 21.22 -4.62 4.26
C VAL A 79 21.83 -3.61 5.22
N VAL A 80 22.83 -4.00 6.01
CA VAL A 80 23.53 -3.11 6.95
C VAL A 80 24.21 -1.93 6.24
N ASN A 81 24.87 -2.18 5.11
CA ASN A 81 25.52 -1.12 4.35
C ASN A 81 24.50 -0.12 3.79
N LEU A 82 23.38 -0.62 3.25
CA LEU A 82 22.32 0.22 2.71
C LEU A 82 21.65 1.06 3.81
N THR A 83 21.34 0.46 4.96
CA THR A 83 20.72 1.20 6.07
C THR A 83 21.68 2.22 6.70
N ASN A 84 22.96 1.88 6.86
CA ASN A 84 23.97 2.81 7.37
C ASN A 84 24.19 4.00 6.44
N PHE A 85 24.09 3.79 5.12
CA PHE A 85 24.24 4.87 4.15
C PHE A 85 23.19 5.98 4.36
N TYR A 86 21.94 5.62 4.62
CA TYR A 86 20.86 6.58 4.84
C TYR A 86 20.63 6.95 6.31
N PHE A 87 21.29 6.30 7.26
CA PHE A 87 21.11 6.54 8.70
C PHE A 87 21.22 8.02 9.11
N GLY A 88 22.14 8.76 8.49
CA GLY A 88 22.37 10.17 8.77
C GLY A 88 21.43 11.13 8.03
N SER A 89 20.59 10.64 7.12
CA SER A 89 19.65 11.48 6.37
C SER A 89 18.54 11.99 7.29
N SER A 90 18.17 13.26 7.12
CA SER A 90 17.03 13.83 7.86
C SER A 90 15.68 13.23 7.43
N ALA A 91 15.64 12.57 6.27
CA ALA A 91 14.48 11.86 5.76
C ALA A 91 14.42 10.40 6.22
N GLN A 92 15.50 9.80 6.75
CA GLN A 92 15.44 8.44 7.27
C GLN A 92 14.56 8.38 8.51
N MET A 93 13.51 7.57 8.45
CA MET A 93 12.64 7.34 9.58
C MET A 93 13.38 6.53 10.65
N GLN A 94 13.35 7.04 11.87
CA GLN A 94 13.90 6.39 13.05
C GLN A 94 12.74 5.85 13.91
N TYR A 95 12.91 4.65 14.47
CA TYR A 95 11.97 4.07 15.42
C TYR A 95 12.16 4.69 16.81
N SER A 96 13.41 4.83 17.22
CA SER A 96 13.86 5.51 18.44
C SER A 96 15.19 6.21 18.17
N ALA A 97 15.64 7.07 19.09
CA ALA A 97 16.93 7.73 18.96
C ALA A 97 18.05 6.67 18.82
N GLY A 98 18.67 6.60 17.65
CA GLY A 98 19.72 5.63 17.34
C GLY A 98 19.25 4.34 16.65
N ASP A 99 17.94 4.12 16.50
CA ASP A 99 17.36 2.94 15.86
C ASP A 99 16.59 3.32 14.59
N ILE A 100 16.90 2.66 13.48
CA ILE A 100 16.19 2.85 12.22
C ILE A 100 14.84 2.15 12.25
N PHE A 101 13.86 2.73 11.55
CA PHE A 101 12.70 1.97 11.11
C PHE A 101 13.08 1.23 9.82
N LEU A 102 12.84 -0.09 9.78
CA LEU A 102 13.10 -0.96 8.63
C LEU A 102 11.88 -1.87 8.47
N SER A 103 11.57 -2.30 7.25
CA SER A 103 10.66 -3.41 7.00
C SER A 103 11.24 -4.34 5.92
N SER A 104 10.56 -5.47 5.68
CA SER A 104 10.98 -6.42 4.66
C SER A 104 9.79 -7.06 3.96
N PHE A 105 9.95 -7.34 2.68
CA PHE A 105 9.08 -8.20 1.89
C PHE A 105 9.72 -9.59 1.78
N GLU A 106 8.96 -10.65 2.10
CA GLU A 106 9.46 -12.02 2.03
C GLU A 106 8.41 -13.00 1.50
N THR A 107 8.87 -14.01 0.74
CA THR A 107 8.09 -15.24 0.43
C THR A 107 8.52 -16.42 1.32
N GLY A 108 9.50 -16.23 2.19
CA GLY A 108 10.04 -17.19 3.16
C GLY A 108 11.13 -16.55 4.02
N PRO A 109 11.42 -17.09 5.22
CA PRO A 109 12.35 -16.46 6.16
C PRO A 109 13.74 -16.35 5.53
N PRO A 110 14.35 -15.15 5.47
CA PRO A 110 15.72 -15.02 5.03
C PRO A 110 16.66 -15.71 6.02
N PRO A 111 17.91 -16.02 5.61
CA PRO A 111 18.90 -16.65 6.48
C PRO A 111 19.33 -15.82 7.69
N TRP A 112 18.94 -14.54 7.81
CA TRP A 112 19.16 -13.72 9.00
C TRP A 112 17.89 -13.57 9.85
N ASN A 113 18.09 -13.40 11.16
CA ASN A 113 17.03 -13.50 12.16
C ASN A 113 15.97 -12.37 12.04
N LEU A 114 14.80 -12.67 11.47
CA LEU A 114 13.63 -11.80 11.43
C LEU A 114 12.68 -11.90 12.65
N SER A 115 13.09 -12.50 13.78
CA SER A 115 12.19 -12.71 14.96
C SER A 115 11.52 -11.45 15.54
N HIS A 116 11.88 -10.27 15.04
CA HIS A 116 11.28 -8.97 15.38
C HIS A 116 10.37 -8.37 14.30
N PHE A 117 10.22 -9.00 13.13
CA PHE A 117 9.39 -8.52 12.02
C PHE A 117 8.10 -9.35 11.90
N PRO A 118 6.92 -8.70 11.78
CA PRO A 118 5.68 -9.44 11.57
C PRO A 118 5.69 -10.12 10.20
N SER A 119 5.48 -11.44 10.19
CA SER A 119 5.38 -12.21 8.95
C SER A 119 4.01 -11.98 8.32
N ARG A 120 4.02 -11.31 7.16
CA ARG A 120 2.91 -11.03 6.22
C ARG A 120 2.16 -9.69 6.40
N VAL A 121 2.40 -8.80 5.44
CA VAL A 121 1.65 -7.55 5.18
C VAL A 121 0.78 -7.71 3.90
N HIS A 122 0.53 -8.94 3.45
CA HIS A 122 -0.29 -9.19 2.27
C HIS A 122 -1.76 -9.36 2.61
N PRO A 123 -2.66 -8.82 1.78
CA PRO A 123 -4.06 -8.92 2.08
C PRO A 123 -4.56 -10.36 1.90
N ALA A 124 -5.31 -10.85 2.88
CA ALA A 124 -5.99 -12.13 2.86
C ALA A 124 -7.03 -12.18 1.73
N SER A 125 -7.40 -13.40 1.33
CA SER A 125 -8.34 -13.63 0.23
C SER A 125 -9.80 -13.27 0.55
N SER A 126 -10.10 -12.74 1.74
CA SER A 126 -11.45 -12.27 2.13
C SER A 126 -11.42 -11.32 3.34
N VAL A 127 -12.45 -10.49 3.49
CA VAL A 127 -12.66 -9.62 4.67
C VAL A 127 -12.68 -10.43 5.98
N ALA A 128 -13.30 -11.61 5.98
CA ALA A 128 -13.34 -12.48 7.16
C ALA A 128 -11.93 -12.99 7.54
N GLY A 129 -11.12 -13.34 6.53
CA GLY A 129 -9.73 -13.74 6.73
C GLY A 129 -8.88 -12.60 7.29
N GLU A 130 -9.04 -11.38 6.75
CA GLU A 130 -8.40 -10.17 7.29
C GLU A 130 -8.75 -9.94 8.75
N ASN A 131 -10.04 -9.97 9.09
CA ASN A 131 -10.51 -9.70 10.44
C ASN A 131 -9.97 -10.71 11.46
N VAL A 132 -9.86 -11.99 11.09
CA VAL A 132 -9.27 -13.02 11.95
C VAL A 132 -7.80 -12.72 12.21
N THR A 133 -7.04 -12.42 11.15
CA THR A 133 -5.61 -12.08 11.23
C THR A 133 -5.38 -10.81 12.04
N ASP A 134 -6.09 -9.72 11.73
CA ASP A 134 -5.99 -8.44 12.44
C ASP A 134 -6.33 -8.60 13.94
N THR A 135 -7.36 -9.39 14.27
CA THR A 135 -7.74 -9.66 15.67
C THR A 135 -6.64 -10.44 16.40
N ALA A 136 -6.03 -11.42 15.75
CA ALA A 136 -4.93 -12.19 16.33
C ALA A 136 -3.70 -11.31 16.58
N TYR A 137 -3.34 -10.42 15.64
CA TYR A 137 -2.24 -9.48 15.83
C TYR A 137 -2.52 -8.45 16.92
N ALA A 138 -3.75 -7.93 17.00
CA ALA A 138 -4.16 -7.04 18.08
C ALA A 138 -4.03 -7.71 19.46
N ALA A 139 -4.52 -8.95 19.58
CA ALA A 139 -4.38 -9.75 20.80
C ALA A 139 -2.90 -9.99 21.17
N GLN A 140 -2.04 -10.30 20.19
CA GLN A 140 -0.62 -10.50 20.43
C GLN A 140 0.07 -9.20 20.88
N ARG A 141 -0.24 -8.07 20.23
CA ARG A 141 0.26 -6.74 20.62
C ARG A 141 -0.12 -6.45 22.08
N ASP A 142 -1.37 -6.70 22.45
CA ASP A 142 -1.88 -6.40 23.80
C ASP A 142 -1.30 -7.35 24.86
N ALA A 143 -0.99 -8.59 24.50
CA ALA A 143 -0.38 -9.57 25.39
C ALA A 143 1.12 -9.34 25.60
N ASP A 144 1.87 -9.07 24.52
CA ASP A 144 3.34 -9.06 24.53
C ASP A 144 3.94 -7.66 24.50
N GLY A 145 3.15 -6.62 24.23
CA GLY A 145 3.62 -5.24 24.05
C GLY A 145 4.43 -5.00 22.78
N LYS A 146 4.51 -5.98 21.87
CA LYS A 146 5.20 -5.82 20.58
C LYS A 146 4.37 -4.93 19.64
N PRO A 147 4.96 -3.91 18.99
CA PRO A 147 4.22 -3.05 18.09
C PRO A 147 3.69 -3.83 16.89
N TRP A 148 2.48 -3.49 16.46
CA TRP A 148 1.85 -4.04 15.26
C TRP A 148 1.67 -2.95 14.20
N MET A 149 2.11 -3.25 12.98
CA MET A 149 1.83 -2.48 11.77
C MET A 149 0.84 -3.24 10.90
N ALA A 150 -0.37 -2.71 10.71
CA ALA A 150 -1.41 -3.33 9.91
C ALA A 150 -1.27 -2.97 8.42
N GLY A 151 -1.22 -3.95 7.52
CA GLY A 151 -1.10 -3.73 6.07
C GLY A 151 -2.45 -3.69 5.36
N ILE A 152 -2.85 -2.60 4.73
CA ILE A 152 -4.19 -2.43 4.13
C ILE A 152 -4.12 -2.14 2.62
N ALA A 153 -4.96 -2.79 1.81
CA ALA A 153 -5.08 -2.54 0.37
C ALA A 153 -6.54 -2.32 -0.05
N PRO A 154 -6.84 -1.42 -1.01
CA PRO A 154 -8.21 -1.14 -1.46
C PRO A 154 -8.84 -2.31 -2.23
N TRP A 155 -8.03 -2.92 -3.08
CA TRP A 155 -8.30 -4.15 -3.79
C TRP A 155 -6.97 -4.75 -4.27
N PHE A 156 -7.03 -5.97 -4.77
CA PHE A 156 -5.87 -6.63 -5.35
C PHE A 156 -6.27 -7.36 -6.63
N PHE A 157 -5.69 -6.91 -7.74
CA PHE A 157 -5.93 -7.49 -9.05
C PHE A 157 -4.66 -7.39 -9.91
N LYS A 158 -4.11 -8.53 -10.28
CA LYS A 158 -2.94 -8.61 -11.16
C LYS A 158 -3.35 -9.11 -12.53
N ARG A 159 -3.07 -8.31 -13.55
CA ARG A 159 -3.15 -8.70 -14.97
C ARG A 159 -2.05 -8.02 -15.76
N MET A 160 -0.89 -8.66 -15.74
CA MET A 160 0.30 -8.22 -16.47
C MET A 160 0.56 -9.08 -17.71
N SER A 161 0.06 -10.32 -17.73
CA SER A 161 0.16 -11.22 -18.88
C SER A 161 -0.95 -12.28 -18.85
N THR A 162 -0.96 -13.19 -19.81
CA THR A 162 -1.89 -14.33 -19.85
C THR A 162 -1.77 -15.24 -18.62
N ASP A 163 -0.54 -15.41 -18.12
CA ASP A 163 -0.22 -16.31 -17.01
C ASP A 163 -0.14 -15.56 -15.66
N GLU A 164 0.11 -14.26 -15.70
CA GLU A 164 0.00 -13.36 -14.55
C GLU A 164 -1.37 -12.69 -14.48
N ASN A 165 -2.42 -13.51 -14.37
CA ASN A 165 -3.81 -13.08 -14.31
C ASN A 165 -4.54 -13.70 -13.12
N TRP A 166 -4.47 -13.02 -11.98
CA TRP A 166 -5.06 -13.50 -10.73
C TRP A 166 -5.52 -12.34 -9.86
N PHE A 167 -6.41 -12.64 -8.92
CA PHE A 167 -7.02 -11.66 -8.05
C PHE A 167 -7.19 -12.28 -6.66
N HIS A 168 -7.19 -11.44 -5.63
CA HIS A 168 -7.74 -11.84 -4.34
C HIS A 168 -9.20 -11.39 -4.28
N ALA A 169 -10.08 -12.22 -3.72
CA ALA A 169 -11.50 -11.90 -3.55
C ALA A 169 -11.68 -10.81 -2.46
N GLN A 170 -11.25 -9.62 -2.83
CA GLN A 170 -11.45 -8.37 -2.12
C GLN A 170 -12.68 -7.72 -2.76
N ASP A 171 -13.86 -8.04 -2.22
CA ASP A 171 -15.14 -7.57 -2.72
C ASP A 171 -15.77 -6.46 -1.86
N SER A 172 -16.64 -5.70 -2.54
CA SER A 172 -17.75 -4.84 -2.10
C SER A 172 -17.67 -4.09 -0.76
N GLY A 173 -16.53 -3.54 -0.35
CA GLY A 173 -16.46 -2.72 0.86
C GLY A 173 -15.22 -2.92 1.70
N ILE A 174 -14.36 -3.88 1.36
CA ILE A 174 -13.17 -4.22 2.16
C ILE A 174 -12.32 -3.02 2.55
N TRP A 175 -12.15 -2.02 1.67
CA TRP A 175 -11.39 -0.83 2.03
C TRP A 175 -11.99 -0.10 3.24
N VAL A 176 -13.28 0.19 3.19
CA VAL A 176 -14.00 0.88 4.27
C VAL A 176 -14.12 -0.03 5.49
N ASP A 177 -14.56 -1.27 5.30
CA ASP A 177 -14.80 -2.22 6.39
C ASP A 177 -13.51 -2.52 7.14
N ARG A 178 -12.40 -2.70 6.43
CA ARG A 178 -11.10 -2.98 7.05
C ARG A 178 -10.57 -1.73 7.77
N TRP A 179 -10.67 -0.54 7.19
CA TRP A 179 -10.31 0.68 7.93
C TRP A 179 -11.14 0.83 9.22
N MET A 180 -12.46 0.62 9.15
CA MET A 180 -13.33 0.66 10.33
C MET A 180 -13.00 -0.42 11.36
N ASN A 181 -12.53 -1.59 10.92
CA ASN A 181 -12.01 -2.63 11.81
C ASN A 181 -10.70 -2.19 12.49
N LEU A 182 -9.73 -1.69 11.71
CA LEU A 182 -8.44 -1.21 12.23
C LEU A 182 -8.60 -0.07 13.22
N LEU A 183 -9.52 0.88 12.99
CA LEU A 183 -9.81 1.97 13.93
C LEU A 183 -10.25 1.43 15.30
N LYS A 184 -10.96 0.31 15.36
CA LYS A 184 -11.36 -0.35 16.61
C LYS A 184 -10.20 -1.10 17.27
N LEU A 185 -9.38 -1.78 16.46
CA LEU A 185 -8.24 -2.57 16.94
C LEU A 185 -7.02 -1.72 17.32
N LYS A 186 -6.94 -0.47 16.83
CA LYS A 186 -5.92 0.54 17.16
C LYS A 186 -4.47 0.08 16.95
N PRO A 187 -4.07 -0.41 15.77
CA PRO A 187 -2.69 -0.79 15.51
C PRO A 187 -1.71 0.37 15.80
N ASN A 188 -0.45 0.07 16.13
CA ASN A 188 0.56 1.11 16.37
C ASN A 188 0.85 1.90 15.07
N HIS A 189 0.86 1.16 13.95
CA HIS A 189 1.11 1.69 12.62
C HIS A 189 0.16 1.08 11.60
N VAL A 190 -0.05 1.77 10.48
CA VAL A 190 -0.76 1.24 9.30
C VAL A 190 0.14 1.44 8.09
N GLU A 191 0.31 0.41 7.26
CA GLU A 191 0.97 0.51 5.96
C GLU A 191 -0.08 0.31 4.85
N ILE A 192 -0.23 1.29 3.97
CA ILE A 192 -1.10 1.20 2.81
C ILE A 192 -0.33 0.55 1.67
N VAL A 193 -0.87 -0.57 1.18
CA VAL A 193 -0.36 -1.35 0.06
C VAL A 193 -1.29 -1.05 -1.12
N THR A 194 -0.94 -0.16 -2.04
CA THR A 194 0.35 0.55 -2.20
C THR A 194 0.17 2.01 -2.62
N TRP A 195 1.26 2.77 -2.73
CA TRP A 195 1.28 4.08 -3.38
C TRP A 195 1.17 3.97 -4.90
N ASN A 196 1.95 3.08 -5.53
CA ASN A 196 2.13 3.04 -6.99
C ASN A 196 2.30 1.62 -7.59
N ASP A 197 1.88 0.55 -6.92
CA ASP A 197 1.85 -0.77 -7.56
C ASP A 197 0.65 -0.91 -8.50
N ILE A 198 0.92 -0.57 -9.75
CA ILE A 198 -0.04 -0.62 -10.84
C ILE A 198 -0.20 -2.04 -11.38
N GLY A 199 0.84 -2.86 -11.28
CA GLY A 199 0.78 -4.25 -11.75
C GLY A 199 -0.20 -5.10 -10.96
N GLU A 200 -0.31 -4.84 -9.66
CA GLU A 200 -1.26 -5.49 -8.74
C GLU A 200 -2.53 -4.67 -8.51
N SER A 201 -2.66 -3.53 -9.19
CA SER A 201 -3.78 -2.58 -9.11
C SER A 201 -4.07 -2.08 -7.69
N THR A 202 -3.14 -2.21 -6.74
CA THR A 202 -3.35 -1.88 -5.32
C THR A 202 -3.09 -0.40 -5.00
N TYR A 203 -2.55 0.35 -5.95
CA TYR A 203 -2.14 1.74 -5.80
C TYR A 203 -3.28 2.69 -5.42
N ILE A 204 -2.97 3.67 -4.58
CA ILE A 204 -3.84 4.81 -4.25
C ILE A 204 -3.30 6.15 -4.76
N GLY A 205 -2.02 6.21 -5.14
CA GLY A 205 -1.38 7.41 -5.68
C GLY A 205 -1.77 7.68 -7.14
N PRO A 206 -1.33 8.81 -7.71
CA PRO A 206 -1.55 9.14 -9.11
C PRO A 206 -0.90 8.14 -10.07
N ALA A 207 -1.60 7.83 -11.18
CA ALA A 207 -1.13 6.91 -12.22
C ALA A 207 -0.10 7.54 -13.19
N ASP A 208 0.14 8.86 -13.12
CA ASP A 208 1.03 9.60 -14.03
C ASP A 208 2.53 9.40 -13.75
N SER A 209 2.87 8.67 -12.68
CA SER A 209 4.24 8.32 -12.30
C SER A 209 4.80 7.08 -13.03
N THR A 210 4.03 6.46 -13.93
CA THR A 210 4.32 5.13 -14.50
C THR A 210 5.21 5.17 -15.76
N PRO A 211 6.32 4.42 -15.81
CA PRO A 211 7.05 4.17 -17.05
C PRO A 211 6.20 3.54 -18.14
N ALA A 212 6.34 4.06 -19.36
CA ALA A 212 5.82 3.42 -20.56
C ALA A 212 6.30 1.96 -20.70
N SER A 213 7.45 1.59 -20.13
CA SER A 213 7.97 0.21 -20.16
C SER A 213 7.08 -0.79 -19.41
N ILE A 214 6.46 -0.38 -18.30
CA ILE A 214 5.50 -1.22 -17.56
C ILE A 214 4.21 -1.39 -18.35
N LEU A 215 3.81 -0.32 -19.05
CA LEU A 215 2.69 -0.36 -19.99
C LEU A 215 2.99 -1.18 -21.24
N THR A 216 4.26 -1.50 -21.54
CA THR A 216 4.67 -2.34 -22.68
C THR A 216 4.97 -3.80 -22.33
N GLU A 217 5.45 -4.11 -21.12
CA GLU A 217 5.58 -5.49 -20.62
C GLU A 217 4.24 -6.07 -20.21
N ALA A 218 3.37 -5.24 -19.61
CA ALA A 218 1.95 -5.48 -19.72
C ALA A 218 1.60 -5.33 -21.20
N THR A 219 1.21 -6.40 -21.88
CA THR A 219 0.69 -6.27 -23.24
C THR A 219 -0.44 -5.22 -23.19
N THR A 220 -0.18 -4.05 -23.78
CA THR A 220 -0.89 -2.74 -23.72
C THR A 220 -2.42 -2.68 -23.73
N THR A 221 -3.16 -3.79 -23.64
CA THR A 221 -4.63 -3.87 -23.62
C THR A 221 -5.21 -4.41 -22.30
N ASP A 222 -4.38 -4.89 -21.37
CA ASP A 222 -4.84 -5.84 -20.36
C ASP A 222 -4.64 -5.39 -18.90
N CYS A 223 -3.66 -4.53 -18.61
CA CYS A 223 -3.47 -3.94 -17.29
C CYS A 223 -4.36 -2.69 -17.13
N TYR A 224 -5.00 -2.53 -15.97
CA TYR A 224 -5.85 -1.36 -15.68
C TYR A 224 -5.05 -0.09 -15.33
N GLY A 225 -3.83 0.03 -15.88
CA GLY A 225 -2.79 0.97 -15.41
C GLY A 225 -3.02 2.46 -15.68
N ASN A 226 -4.15 2.82 -16.28
CA ASN A 226 -4.54 4.22 -16.48
C ASN A 226 -5.81 4.60 -15.70
N LEU A 227 -6.28 3.77 -14.77
CA LEU A 227 -7.38 4.15 -13.91
C LEU A 227 -6.92 5.21 -12.91
N ASP A 228 -7.68 6.28 -12.78
CA ASP A 228 -7.42 7.24 -11.70
C ASP A 228 -7.91 6.65 -10.38
N HIS A 229 -6.97 6.25 -9.52
CA HIS A 229 -7.23 5.74 -8.17
C HIS A 229 -7.13 6.83 -7.08
N THR A 230 -6.93 8.10 -7.43
CA THR A 230 -6.77 9.17 -6.42
C THR A 230 -8.02 9.39 -5.56
N ALA A 231 -9.18 8.91 -6.00
CA ALA A 231 -10.38 8.79 -5.16
C ALA A 231 -10.13 7.94 -3.90
N PHE A 232 -9.32 6.87 -3.99
CA PHE A 232 -8.88 6.12 -2.82
C PHE A 232 -8.00 6.96 -1.92
N LEU A 233 -7.02 7.70 -2.45
CA LEU A 233 -6.17 8.60 -1.65
C LEU A 233 -7.00 9.63 -0.87
N LYS A 234 -7.93 10.30 -1.55
CA LYS A 234 -8.83 11.27 -0.91
C LYS A 234 -9.68 10.62 0.18
N MET A 235 -10.32 9.49 -0.11
CA MET A 235 -11.07 8.72 0.88
C MET A 235 -10.21 8.26 2.07
N THR A 236 -8.95 7.89 1.81
CA THR A 236 -7.99 7.45 2.84
C THR A 236 -7.69 8.54 3.85
N SER A 237 -7.64 9.80 3.42
CA SER A 237 -7.34 10.93 4.31
C SER A 237 -8.29 11.03 5.50
N PHE A 238 -9.58 10.72 5.33
CA PHE A 238 -10.56 10.70 6.42
C PHE A 238 -10.27 9.60 7.45
N PHE A 239 -9.89 8.40 6.98
CA PHE A 239 -9.51 7.30 7.88
C PHE A 239 -8.20 7.57 8.60
N VAL A 240 -7.22 8.17 7.91
CA VAL A 240 -5.93 8.56 8.50
C VAL A 240 -6.13 9.61 9.58
N GLN A 241 -6.99 10.60 9.34
CA GLN A 241 -7.34 11.61 10.34
C GLN A 241 -7.97 10.96 11.59
N ALA A 242 -8.96 10.08 11.40
CA ALA A 242 -9.60 9.35 12.50
C ALA A 242 -8.60 8.48 13.28
N PHE A 243 -7.72 7.77 12.56
CA PHE A 243 -6.68 6.93 13.16
C PHE A 243 -5.70 7.75 14.01
N LYS A 244 -5.20 8.87 13.48
CA LYS A 244 -4.27 9.77 14.20
C LYS A 244 -4.94 10.45 15.39
N ALA A 245 -6.25 10.68 15.34
CA ALA A 245 -7.05 11.17 16.45
C ALA A 245 -7.42 10.09 17.48
N GLY A 246 -7.05 8.82 17.26
CA GLY A 246 -7.39 7.70 18.12
C GLY A 246 -8.88 7.35 18.14
N GLN A 247 -9.63 7.79 17.13
CA GLN A 247 -11.05 7.55 16.98
C GLN A 247 -11.31 6.11 16.52
N THR A 248 -12.47 5.57 16.90
CA THR A 248 -12.93 4.23 16.50
C THR A 248 -13.99 4.27 15.40
N ILE A 249 -14.39 5.48 15.00
CA ILE A 249 -15.33 5.79 13.93
C ILE A 249 -14.79 6.99 13.14
N VAL A 250 -15.20 7.11 11.88
CA VAL A 250 -14.90 8.30 11.07
C VAL A 250 -16.04 9.31 11.23
N THR A 251 -15.68 10.55 11.53
CA THR A 251 -16.58 11.71 11.53
C THR A 251 -16.11 12.68 10.45
N VAL A 252 -17.00 13.05 9.52
CA VAL A 252 -16.70 14.00 8.43
C VAL A 252 -17.47 15.29 8.67
N ASP A 253 -16.80 16.43 8.47
CA ASP A 253 -17.45 17.74 8.49
C ASP A 253 -18.49 17.81 7.35
N PRO A 254 -19.70 18.34 7.57
CA PRO A 254 -20.73 18.48 6.53
C PRO A 254 -20.24 19.18 5.26
N SER A 255 -19.31 20.11 5.39
CA SER A 255 -18.71 20.85 4.28
C SER A 255 -17.69 20.03 3.46
N GLU A 256 -17.27 18.87 3.98
CA GLU A 256 -16.31 17.94 3.38
C GLU A 256 -16.97 16.62 2.93
N GLU A 257 -18.31 16.54 2.94
CA GLU A 257 -19.03 15.35 2.49
C GLU A 257 -18.78 15.07 1.00
N GLU A 258 -18.32 13.87 0.69
CA GLU A 258 -18.01 13.43 -0.67
C GLU A 258 -18.63 12.04 -0.97
N VAL A 259 -18.98 11.83 -2.25
CA VAL A 259 -19.43 10.53 -2.76
C VAL A 259 -18.31 9.96 -3.62
N PHE A 260 -17.78 8.81 -3.23
CA PHE A 260 -16.73 8.10 -3.95
C PHE A 260 -17.35 7.00 -4.81
N PHE A 261 -17.01 7.02 -6.10
CA PHE A 261 -17.33 5.94 -7.03
C PHE A 261 -16.04 5.28 -7.47
N VAL A 262 -15.94 3.99 -7.21
CA VAL A 262 -14.78 3.20 -7.63
C VAL A 262 -15.30 1.99 -8.42
N TYR A 263 -14.70 1.70 -9.56
CA TYR A 263 -15.15 0.63 -10.44
C TYR A 263 -13.96 -0.06 -11.09
N ARG A 264 -14.17 -1.33 -11.48
CA ARG A 264 -13.20 -2.11 -12.24
C ARG A 264 -13.67 -2.26 -13.67
N LEU A 265 -12.79 -2.01 -14.63
CA LEU A 265 -13.08 -2.19 -16.06
C LEU A 265 -12.98 -3.67 -16.45
N GLN A 266 -13.85 -4.57 -15.98
CA GLN A 266 -13.71 -5.99 -16.34
C GLN A 266 -14.48 -6.34 -17.64
N PRO A 267 -13.81 -6.74 -18.74
CA PRO A 267 -14.50 -7.22 -19.92
C PRO A 267 -15.08 -8.62 -19.67
N VAL A 268 -16.35 -8.83 -20.04
CA VAL A 268 -17.10 -10.08 -19.82
C VAL A 268 -16.39 -11.32 -20.42
N ASN A 269 -15.62 -11.12 -21.49
CA ASN A 269 -15.05 -12.20 -22.29
C ASN A 269 -13.58 -12.52 -21.98
N VAL A 270 -12.96 -11.83 -21.00
CA VAL A 270 -11.54 -12.04 -20.68
C VAL A 270 -11.40 -12.48 -19.23
N MET A 271 -11.51 -13.79 -19.02
CA MET A 271 -11.37 -14.43 -17.71
C MET A 271 -10.06 -15.21 -17.65
N GLY A 272 -9.31 -15.03 -16.57
CA GLY A 272 -8.09 -15.81 -16.28
C GLY A 272 -8.38 -17.28 -15.96
N SER A 273 -7.34 -18.10 -15.98
CA SER A 273 -7.37 -19.56 -15.81
C SER A 273 -7.90 -20.05 -14.45
N ASN A 274 -7.95 -19.17 -13.42
CA ASN A 274 -8.40 -19.48 -12.06
C ASN A 274 -9.79 -18.88 -11.74
N SER A 275 -10.76 -19.08 -12.64
CA SER A 275 -12.06 -18.42 -12.62
C SER A 275 -12.93 -18.76 -11.40
N TRP A 276 -13.06 -17.83 -10.44
CA TRP A 276 -14.13 -17.84 -9.45
C TRP A 276 -15.43 -17.23 -10.03
N PRO A 277 -16.63 -17.74 -9.67
CA PRO A 277 -17.91 -17.25 -10.21
C PRO A 277 -18.21 -15.75 -9.97
N LEU A 278 -17.57 -15.13 -8.97
CA LEU A 278 -17.80 -13.75 -8.55
C LEU A 278 -17.35 -12.68 -9.57
N LEU A 279 -16.53 -13.07 -10.55
CA LEU A 279 -15.94 -12.23 -11.61
C LEU A 279 -16.85 -12.02 -12.84
N LYS A 280 -18.09 -12.53 -12.86
CA LYS A 280 -18.93 -12.50 -14.06
C LYS A 280 -19.71 -11.21 -14.32
N MET A 281 -19.47 -10.12 -13.59
CA MET A 281 -20.28 -8.90 -13.71
C MET A 281 -19.45 -7.61 -13.59
N PRO A 282 -19.65 -6.61 -14.48
CA PRO A 282 -19.22 -5.24 -14.21
C PRO A 282 -19.83 -4.79 -12.88
N ARG A 283 -19.04 -4.22 -11.97
CA ARG A 283 -19.53 -3.69 -10.68
C ARG A 283 -19.09 -2.24 -10.54
N ILE A 284 -20.06 -1.38 -10.24
CA ILE A 284 -19.83 -0.01 -9.76
C ILE A 284 -19.97 -0.05 -8.24
N PHE A 285 -18.92 0.34 -7.52
CA PHE A 285 -18.96 0.50 -6.08
C PHE A 285 -19.21 1.96 -5.75
N LYS A 286 -20.25 2.20 -4.93
CA LYS A 286 -20.58 3.51 -4.40
C LYS A 286 -20.34 3.51 -2.90
N THR A 287 -19.41 4.34 -2.45
CA THR A 287 -19.18 4.65 -1.04
C THR A 287 -19.56 6.11 -0.79
N THR A 288 -20.23 6.38 0.32
CA THR A 288 -20.60 7.75 0.70
C THR A 288 -20.23 7.97 2.15
N PHE A 289 -19.52 9.07 2.43
CA PHE A 289 -19.25 9.54 3.78
C PHE A 289 -20.25 10.65 4.09
N THR A 290 -21.22 10.37 4.96
CA THR A 290 -22.21 11.35 5.45
C THR A 290 -22.26 11.34 6.97
N LEU A 291 -22.72 12.42 7.59
CA LEU A 291 -22.97 12.54 9.04
C LEU A 291 -23.87 11.45 9.67
N SER A 292 -24.63 10.69 8.88
CA SER A 292 -25.47 9.61 9.42
C SER A 292 -24.58 8.47 9.95
N PRO A 293 -24.80 7.95 11.18
CA PRO A 293 -24.09 6.80 11.74
C PRO A 293 -24.16 5.53 10.89
N SER A 294 -24.99 5.51 9.84
CA SER A 294 -24.98 4.49 8.80
C SER A 294 -24.19 4.96 7.59
N TRP A 295 -22.91 4.63 7.52
CA TRP A 295 -22.26 4.45 6.23
C TRP A 295 -23.05 3.38 5.46
N ARG A 296 -23.34 3.61 4.18
CA ARG A 296 -24.05 2.65 3.33
C ARG A 296 -23.18 2.34 2.12
N VAL A 297 -22.46 1.22 2.17
CA VAL A 297 -21.97 0.60 0.93
C VAL A 297 -23.17 -0.01 0.23
N LYS A 298 -23.60 0.60 -0.88
CA LYS A 298 -24.58 -0.02 -1.78
C LYS A 298 -23.83 -0.60 -2.96
N GLN A 299 -23.73 -1.92 -2.99
CA GLN A 299 -23.37 -2.64 -4.20
C GLN A 299 -24.55 -2.58 -5.17
N GLN A 300 -24.38 -1.92 -6.32
CA GLN A 300 -25.32 -2.03 -7.43
C GLN A 300 -24.72 -2.96 -8.48
N SER A 301 -25.36 -4.11 -8.68
CA SER A 301 -25.18 -4.91 -9.90
C SER A 301 -26.10 -4.32 -10.96
N THR A 302 -25.54 -3.91 -12.10
CA THR A 302 -26.30 -3.67 -13.33
C THR A 302 -26.25 -4.92 -14.19
#